data_AF-A0A381PJX6-F1
#
_entry.id   AF-A0A381PJX6-F1
#
_cell.length_a   1.000
_cell.length_b   1.000
_cell.length_c   1.000
_cell.angle_alpha   90.00
_cell.angle_beta   90.00
_cell.angle_gamma   90.00
#
_symmetry.space_group_name_H-M   'P 1'
#
loop_
_entity.id
_entity.type
_entity.pdbx_description
1 polymer ?
#
loop_
_entity_poly.entity_id
_entity_poly.type
_entity_poly.pdbx_seq_one_letter_code
_entity_poly.pdbx_strand_id
1 'polypeptide(L)' 'MALERQLQVAGVEMMFRNIWEDPDAAAFVRNCAAGNEIVPTVEVGGAVMVNPTSDEVMSAIATHQAAQLSGETS' A
#
# COMPACT_ATOMS: atom_id res chain seq x y z
N MET A 1 -6.14 -12.38 -7.76
CA MET A 1 -7.09 -11.27 -8.06
C MET A 1 -6.51 -10.38 -9.17
N ALA A 2 -7.30 -9.49 -9.78
CA ALA A 2 -6.83 -8.63 -10.89
C ALA A 2 -5.78 -7.58 -10.45
N LEU A 3 -5.90 -7.07 -9.21
CA LEU A 3 -5.03 -6.04 -8.64
C LEU A 3 -3.59 -6.52 -8.42
N GLU A 4 -3.42 -7.66 -7.73
CA GLU A 4 -2.10 -8.27 -7.47
C GLU A 4 -1.34 -8.49 -8.78
N ARG A 5 -2.03 -8.97 -9.81
CA ARG A 5 -1.45 -9.28 -11.11
C ARG A 5 -1.02 -8.02 -11.87
N GLN A 6 -1.79 -6.94 -11.79
CA GLN A 6 -1.44 -5.67 -12.44
C GLN A 6 -0.24 -5.00 -11.77
N LEU A 7 -0.18 -5.02 -10.44
CA LEU A 7 0.96 -4.47 -9.70
C LEU A 7 2.23 -5.30 -9.93
N GLN A 8 2.11 -6.62 -10.05
CA GLN A 8 3.25 -7.51 -10.34
C GLN A 8 3.77 -7.32 -11.77
N VAL A 9 2.88 -7.09 -12.75
CA VAL A 9 3.25 -6.75 -14.13
C VAL A 9 3.94 -5.37 -14.21
N ALA A 10 3.58 -4.44 -13.33
CA ALA A 10 4.23 -3.14 -13.21
C ALA A 10 5.61 -3.19 -12.51
N GLY A 11 6.07 -4.37 -12.07
CA GLY A 11 7.36 -4.53 -11.40
C GLY A 11 7.39 -3.94 -9.98
N VAL A 12 6.23 -3.73 -9.36
CA VAL A 12 6.13 -3.17 -8.01
C VAL A 12 6.44 -4.26 -7.00
N GLU A 13 7.47 -4.05 -6.18
CA GLU A 13 7.75 -4.91 -5.03
C GLU A 13 6.64 -4.70 -3.98
N MET A 14 5.89 -5.76 -3.70
CA MET A 14 4.80 -5.76 -2.74
C MET A 14 5.10 -6.73 -1.62
N MET A 15 5.06 -6.23 -0.38
CA MET A 15 5.12 -7.08 0.80
C MET A 15 3.71 -7.24 1.38
N PHE A 16 3.19 -8.46 1.29
CA PHE A 16 1.93 -8.81 1.94
C PHE A 16 2.18 -9.18 3.39
N ARG A 17 1.48 -8.52 4.32
CA ARG A 17 1.52 -8.88 5.73
C ARG A 17 0.15 -9.31 6.20
N ASN A 18 0.06 -10.55 6.71
CA ASN A 18 -1.19 -11.13 7.16
C ASN A 18 -1.44 -10.68 8.61
N ILE A 19 -2.47 -9.86 8.81
CA ILE A 19 -2.83 -9.34 10.14
C ILE A 19 -3.26 -10.42 11.13
N TRP A 20 -3.68 -11.60 10.65
CA TRP A 20 -4.06 -12.71 11.53
C TRP A 20 -2.84 -13.46 12.08
N GLU A 21 -1.72 -13.39 11.38
CA GLU A 21 -0.46 -14.03 11.80
C GLU A 21 0.49 -13.02 12.47
N ASP A 22 0.36 -11.74 12.11
CA ASP A 22 1.24 -10.68 12.57
C ASP A 22 0.45 -9.63 13.39
N PRO A 23 0.54 -9.67 14.72
CA PRO A 23 -0.21 -8.77 15.59
C PRO A 23 0.25 -7.30 15.45
N ASP A 24 1.48 -7.06 15.00
CA ASP A 24 2.00 -5.73 14.73
C ASP A 24 1.31 -5.11 13.49
N ALA A 25 1.12 -5.93 12.45
CA ALA A 25 0.33 -5.53 11.28
C ALA A 25 -1.15 -5.26 11.64
N ALA A 26 -1.74 -6.04 12.55
CA ALA A 26 -3.09 -5.77 13.04
C ALA A 26 -3.18 -4.44 13.81
N ALA A 27 -2.20 -4.15 14.67
CA ALA A 27 -2.11 -2.88 15.39
C ALA A 27 -1.95 -1.70 14.41
N PHE A 28 -1.15 -1.87 13.36
CA PHE A 28 -0.98 -0.88 12.29
C PHE A 28 -2.30 -0.60 11.57
N VAL A 29 -3.00 -1.65 11.09
CA VAL A 29 -4.31 -1.49 10.42
C VAL A 29 -5.30 -0.77 11.33
N ARG A 30 -5.36 -1.15 12.61
CA ARG A 30 -6.27 -0.56 13.57
C ARG A 30 -5.95 0.91 13.88
N ASN A 31 -4.66 1.27 13.90
CA ASN A 31 -4.21 2.65 14.07
C ASN A 31 -4.53 3.50 12.84
N CYS A 32 -4.32 2.96 11.64
CA CYS A 32 -4.53 3.68 10.38
C CYS A 32 -6.01 3.83 10.00
N ALA A 33 -6.83 2.83 10.29
CA ALA A 33 -8.27 2.86 9.98
C ALA A 33 -9.12 3.50 11.10
N ALA A 34 -8.53 4.43 11.86
CA ALA A 34 -9.20 5.18 12.93
C ALA A 34 -9.96 4.29 13.94
N GLY A 35 -9.42 3.10 14.24
CA GLY A 35 -10.00 2.13 15.15
C GLY A 35 -10.81 0.99 14.51
N ASN A 36 -11.00 1.00 13.18
CA ASN A 36 -11.63 -0.11 12.46
C ASN A 36 -10.61 -1.13 11.92
N GLU A 37 -11.04 -2.38 11.69
CA GLU A 37 -10.28 -3.39 10.95
C GLU A 37 -10.86 -3.53 9.54
N ILE A 38 -10.56 -2.57 8.67
CA ILE A 38 -11.00 -2.61 7.26
C ILE A 38 -9.83 -3.10 6.40
N VAL A 39 -10.07 -4.20 5.71
CA VAL A 39 -9.11 -4.88 4.84
C VAL A 39 -9.67 -4.87 3.41
N PRO A 40 -8.86 -4.57 2.37
CA PRO A 40 -7.40 -4.33 2.40
C PRO A 40 -7.02 -2.92 2.88
N THR A 41 -6.00 -2.83 3.72
CA THR A 41 -5.28 -1.57 4.02
C THR A 41 -3.92 -1.63 3.34
N VAL A 42 -3.56 -0.58 2.60
CA VAL A 42 -2.33 -0.52 1.80
C VAL A 42 -1.55 0.73 2.19
N GLU A 43 -0.25 0.59 2.39
CA GLU A 43 0.67 1.72 2.53
C GLU A 43 1.52 1.84 1.28
N VAL A 44 1.60 3.06 0.73
CA VAL A 44 2.47 3.38 -0.40
C VAL A 44 3.35 4.57 -0.03
N GLY A 45 4.64 4.32 0.19
CA GLY A 45 5.61 5.40 0.40
C GLY A 45 5.31 6.32 1.59
N GLY A 46 4.68 5.79 2.64
CA GLY A 46 4.22 6.53 3.82
C GLY A 46 2.78 7.08 3.74
N ALA A 47 2.10 6.93 2.60
CA ALA A 47 0.67 7.22 2.48
C ALA A 47 -0.14 5.96 2.75
N VAL A 48 -0.92 5.96 3.84
CA VAL A 48 -1.78 4.83 4.19
C VAL A 48 -3.19 5.02 3.63
N MET A 49 -3.71 3.98 3.00
CA MET A 49 -5.01 3.96 2.35
C MET A 49 -5.83 2.80 2.90
N VAL A 50 -7.07 3.10 3.30
CA VAL A 50 -7.99 2.15 3.94
C VAL A 50 -9.07 1.76 2.93
N ASN A 51 -9.14 0.47 2.59
CA ASN A 51 -9.99 -0.06 1.51
C ASN A 51 -9.84 0.64 0.15
N PRO A 52 -8.61 0.86 -0.35
CA PRO A 52 -8.43 1.53 -1.63
C PRO A 52 -8.86 0.62 -2.78
N THR A 53 -9.31 1.25 -3.85
CA THR A 53 -9.48 0.58 -5.14
C THR A 53 -8.14 0.40 -5.86
N SER A 54 -8.12 -0.49 -6.86
CA SER A 54 -6.94 -0.75 -7.70
C SER A 54 -6.31 0.53 -8.27
N ASP A 55 -7.16 1.44 -8.74
CA ASP A 55 -6.76 2.68 -9.41
C ASP A 55 -6.11 3.66 -8.42
N GLU A 56 -6.67 3.76 -7.22
CA GLU A 56 -6.13 4.58 -6.14
C GLU A 56 -4.73 4.12 -5.71
N VAL A 57 -4.52 2.80 -5.57
CA VAL A 57 -3.20 2.23 -5.26
C VAL A 57 -2.21 2.55 -6.38
N MET A 58 -2.60 2.36 -7.64
CA MET A 58 -1.73 2.65 -8.79
C MET A 58 -1.37 4.14 -8.88
N SER A 59 -2.32 5.04 -8.62
CA SER A 59 -2.11 6.48 -8.60
C SER A 59 -1.17 6.91 -7.47
N ALA A 60 -1.33 6.34 -6.28
CA ALA A 60 -0.43 6.56 -5.15
C ALA A 60 0.99 6.07 -5.47
N ILE A 61 1.12 4.90 -6.11
CA ILE A 61 2.41 4.36 -6.54
C ILE A 61 3.06 5.27 -7.58
N ALA A 62 2.32 5.70 -8.61
CA ALA A 62 2.83 6.61 -9.64
C ALA A 62 3.30 7.94 -9.04
N THR A 63 2.54 8.48 -8.08
CA THR A 63 2.90 9.70 -7.35
C THR A 63 4.19 9.50 -6.53
N HIS A 64 4.31 8.37 -5.83
CA HIS A 64 5.50 8.07 -5.04
C HIS A 64 6.73 7.81 -5.93
N GLN A 65 6.60 7.06 -7.01
CA GLN A 65 7.68 6.84 -7.97
C GLN A 65 8.13 8.16 -8.61
N ALA A 66 7.20 9.05 -8.98
CA ALA A 66 7.55 10.37 -9.48
C ALA A 66 8.32 11.21 -8.44
N ALA A 67 7.96 11.10 -7.16
CA ALA A 67 8.70 11.75 -6.07
C ALA A 67 10.10 11.15 -5.87
N GLN A 68 10.26 9.82 -5.97
CA GLN A 68 11.56 9.15 -5.87
C GLN A 68 12.49 9.49 -7.05
N LEU A 69 11.96 9.47 -8.28
CA LEU A 69 12.69 9.85 -9.50
C LEU A 69 13.13 11.33 -9.47
N SER A 70 12.38 12.19 -8.80
CA SER A 70 12.75 13.60 -8.60
C SER A 70 13.79 13.80 -7.49
N GLY A 71 13.99 12.81 -6.62
CA GLY A 71 14.93 12.85 -5.50
C GLY A 71 16.34 12.32 -5.83
N GLU A 72 16.53 11.66 -6.98
CA GLU A 72 17.79 10.97 -7.33
C GLU A 72 18.71 11.81 -8.26
N THR A 73 18.68 13.14 -8.16
CA THR A 73 19.59 14.05 -8.91
C THR A 73 20.63 14.74 -8.02
N SER A 74 21.16 14.12 -6.97
CA SER A 74 22.31 14.70 -6.25
C SER A 74 23.27 13.65 -5.72
#